data_AF-A0A5C9AAU7-F1
#
_entry.id   AF-A0A5C9AAU7-F1
#
_cell.length_a   1.000
_cell.length_b   1.000
_cell.length_c   1.000
_cell.angle_alpha   90.00
_cell.angle_beta   90.00
_cell.angle_gamma   90.00
#
_symmetry.space_group_name_H-M   'P 1'
#
loop_
_entity.id
_entity.type
_entity.pdbx_description
1 polymer ?
#
loop_
_entity_poly.entity_id
_entity_poly.type
_entity_poly.pdbx_seq_one_letter_code
_entity_poly.pdbx_strand_id
1 'polypeptide(L)'
;MILLRSWSNQTVDGDISTCVSVAEDSQAWPLVTSTNDNCLGSDCPMYKDCFVVKARKKAMDADVVVVNHHLFLADMVVKESGFGELIPEADVMIFDEAHQLPDIASQYFGQSLSSRQLLDLAKDITIAYRTELKDTQQLQKCADRLAQSAQDFRLQLGEPGYRGNLRELLANPQIQRAFLLLDDTLELCYDVAKLSLGRSALLDAAFERATLYRTRLKRLKEINQPGYSYWYECTSRHFTLALTPLSVADKFKELMAQKPGSWIFTSATLSVNDDLHHFTSRLGIEQAESLLLPSPFDYSRQALLCVPRNLPQTNQPGSARQLAAMLRPIIEANNGR
;
A
#
# COMPACT_ATOMS: atom_id res chain seq x y z
N MET A 1 11.38 22.08 11.88
CA MET A 1 12.11 21.55 13.06
C MET A 1 11.57 22.10 14.38
N ILE A 2 11.54 23.42 14.64
CA ILE A 2 11.06 23.97 15.93
C ILE A 2 9.58 23.65 16.21
N LEU A 3 8.71 23.78 15.20
CA LEU A 3 7.27 23.46 15.32
C LEU A 3 7.03 21.98 15.68
N LEU A 4 7.69 21.06 14.97
CA LEU A 4 7.61 19.62 15.25
C LEU A 4 8.12 19.27 16.66
N ARG A 5 9.20 19.91 17.11
CA ARG A 5 9.73 19.70 18.46
C ARG A 5 8.78 20.21 19.54
N SER A 6 8.11 21.34 19.30
CA SER A 6 7.08 21.85 20.21
C SER A 6 5.88 20.91 20.28
N TRP A 7 5.38 20.44 19.13
CA TRP A 7 4.27 19.49 19.08
C TRP A 7 4.65 18.15 19.73
N SER A 8 5.85 17.63 19.48
CA SER A 8 6.33 16.37 20.08
C SER A 8 6.39 16.40 21.61
N ASN A 9 6.54 17.58 22.22
CA ASN A 9 6.51 17.72 23.69
C ASN A 9 5.07 17.80 24.25
N GLN A 10 4.07 18.03 23.41
CA GLN A 10 2.67 18.22 23.80
C GLN A 10 1.78 17.05 23.41
N THR A 11 2.13 16.31 22.36
CA THR A 11 1.35 15.17 21.89
C THR A 11 1.34 14.04 22.93
N VAL A 12 0.16 13.41 23.08
CA VAL A 12 -0.07 12.33 24.05
C VAL A 12 0.05 10.97 23.36
N ASP A 13 -0.36 10.88 22.11
CA ASP A 13 -0.50 9.65 21.32
C ASP A 13 0.38 9.62 20.05
N GLY A 14 1.09 10.71 19.76
CA GLY A 14 1.97 10.81 18.60
C GLY A 14 1.24 10.86 17.26
N ASP A 15 -0.08 11.13 17.24
CA ASP A 15 -0.83 11.20 15.99
C ASP A 15 -0.52 12.49 15.23
N ILE A 16 0.12 12.36 14.07
CA ILE A 16 0.51 13.46 13.19
C ILE A 16 -0.67 14.34 12.76
N SER A 17 -1.89 13.80 12.73
CA SER A 17 -3.11 14.56 12.37
C SER A 17 -3.39 15.71 13.35
N THR A 18 -2.92 15.58 14.60
CA THR A 18 -3.04 16.61 15.62
C THR A 18 -2.05 17.77 15.42
N CYS A 19 -1.07 17.63 14.52
CA CYS A 19 -0.06 18.63 14.25
C CYS A 19 -0.52 19.66 13.19
N VAL A 20 -1.47 20.50 13.54
CA VAL A 20 -2.04 21.53 12.63
C VAL A 20 -0.99 22.51 12.07
N SER A 21 0.13 22.67 12.77
CA SER A 21 1.20 23.61 12.40
C SER A 21 2.09 23.18 11.23
N VAL A 22 2.00 21.91 10.81
CA VAL A 22 2.80 21.35 9.71
C VAL A 22 1.85 20.69 8.73
N ALA A 23 1.94 21.07 7.45
CA ALA A 23 1.14 20.45 6.41
C ALA A 23 1.41 18.93 6.34
N GLU A 24 0.37 18.14 6.07
CA GLU A 24 0.45 16.68 6.02
C GLU A 24 1.41 16.17 4.92
N ASP A 25 1.57 16.93 3.84
CA ASP A 25 2.46 16.64 2.71
C ASP A 25 3.92 17.11 2.91
N SER A 26 4.25 17.59 4.11
CA SER A 26 5.58 18.12 4.42
C SER A 26 6.67 17.05 4.28
N GLN A 27 7.78 17.41 3.61
CA GLN A 27 8.99 16.57 3.52
C GLN A 27 9.69 16.32 4.86
N ALA A 28 9.25 16.99 5.93
CA ALA A 28 9.77 16.77 7.27
C ALA A 28 9.25 15.46 7.89
N TRP A 29 8.05 14.99 7.53
CA TRP A 29 7.44 13.81 8.16
C TRP A 29 8.28 12.54 8.02
N PRO A 30 8.80 12.18 6.82
CA PRO A 30 9.65 11.00 6.68
C PRO A 30 10.96 11.05 7.48
N LEU A 31 11.37 12.22 8.00
CA LEU A 31 12.56 12.37 8.83
C LEU A 31 12.27 12.19 10.33
N VAL A 32 11.00 12.26 10.74
CA VAL A 32 10.58 12.18 12.15
C VAL A 32 9.64 11.01 12.42
N THR A 33 9.26 10.25 11.39
CA THR A 33 8.49 9.01 11.52
C THR A 33 9.34 7.79 11.15
N SER A 34 8.96 6.65 11.70
CA SER A 34 9.53 5.35 11.33
C SER A 34 8.53 4.56 10.51
N THR A 35 9.03 3.79 9.55
CA THR A 35 8.28 2.81 8.77
C THR A 35 8.62 1.40 9.27
N ASN A 36 7.90 0.38 8.79
CA ASN A 36 8.27 -1.02 9.06
C ASN A 36 9.70 -1.35 8.59
N ASP A 37 10.23 -0.62 7.61
CA ASP A 37 11.55 -0.88 7.02
C ASP A 37 12.72 -0.32 7.85
N ASN A 38 12.48 0.68 8.72
CA ASN A 38 13.54 1.34 9.51
C ASN A 38 13.31 1.29 11.03
N CYS A 39 12.20 0.71 11.49
CA CYS A 39 11.91 0.54 12.90
C CYS A 39 12.82 -0.54 13.51
N LEU A 40 13.51 -0.22 14.61
CA LEU A 40 14.38 -1.15 15.34
C LEU A 40 13.63 -2.16 16.22
N GLY A 41 12.29 -2.13 16.22
CA GLY A 41 11.48 -3.05 17.03
C GLY A 41 11.83 -2.99 18.52
N SER A 42 11.95 -4.15 19.16
CA SER A 42 12.30 -4.30 20.58
C SER A 42 13.67 -3.74 20.95
N ASP A 43 14.59 -3.65 19.99
CA ASP A 43 15.94 -3.14 20.20
C ASP A 43 15.99 -1.60 20.20
N CYS A 44 14.85 -0.94 19.95
CA CYS A 44 14.75 0.51 19.98
C CYS A 44 15.00 1.06 21.40
N PRO A 45 15.96 1.98 21.61
CA PRO A 45 16.22 2.57 22.92
C PRO A 45 15.00 3.31 23.52
N MET A 46 14.13 3.82 22.64
CA MET A 46 12.90 4.53 23.01
C MET A 46 11.66 3.63 23.00
N TYR A 47 11.81 2.30 23.00
CA TYR A 47 10.69 1.35 22.88
C TYR A 47 9.58 1.58 23.92
N LYS A 48 9.96 1.84 25.17
CA LYS A 48 9.00 2.10 26.27
C LYS A 48 8.18 3.36 26.06
N ASP A 49 8.76 4.36 25.40
CA ASP A 49 8.12 5.65 25.14
C ASP A 49 7.47 5.75 23.76
N CYS A 50 7.67 4.74 22.91
CA CYS A 50 7.14 4.69 21.56
C CYS A 50 5.61 4.72 21.55
N PHE A 51 5.06 5.75 20.90
CA PHE A 51 3.61 5.93 20.77
C PHE A 51 2.92 4.74 20.09
N VAL A 52 3.54 4.16 19.06
CA VAL A 52 2.99 2.98 18.35
C VAL A 52 2.92 1.77 19.28
N VAL A 53 3.94 1.53 20.11
CA VAL A 53 3.95 0.42 21.08
C VAL A 53 2.88 0.63 22.15
N LYS A 54 2.75 1.85 22.67
CA LYS A 54 1.70 2.21 23.65
C LYS A 54 0.29 2.02 23.06
N ALA A 55 0.07 2.46 21.81
CA ALA A 55 -1.20 2.29 21.11
C ALA A 55 -1.53 0.81 20.90
N ARG A 56 -0.56 -0.01 20.50
CA ARG A 56 -0.74 -1.48 20.37
C ARG A 56 -1.10 -2.13 21.70
N LYS A 57 -0.40 -1.77 22.79
CA LYS A 57 -0.72 -2.29 24.13
C LYS A 57 -2.14 -1.91 24.55
N LYS A 58 -2.55 -0.65 24.33
CA LYS A 58 -3.92 -0.21 24.61
C LYS A 58 -4.95 -0.98 23.77
N ALA A 59 -4.64 -1.30 22.52
CA ALA A 59 -5.52 -2.11 21.67
C ALA A 59 -5.64 -3.56 22.16
N MET A 60 -4.57 -4.16 22.69
CA MET A 60 -4.59 -5.51 23.28
C MET A 60 -5.48 -5.59 24.54
N ASP A 61 -5.54 -4.52 25.32
CA ASP A 61 -6.32 -4.45 26.56
C ASP A 61 -7.78 -4.00 26.33
N ALA A 62 -8.18 -3.70 25.09
CA ALA A 62 -9.50 -3.14 24.77
C ALA A 62 -10.50 -4.20 24.31
N ASP A 63 -11.76 -4.09 24.74
CA ASP A 63 -12.85 -4.96 24.30
C ASP A 63 -13.30 -4.67 22.85
N VAL A 64 -13.10 -3.43 22.39
CA VAL A 64 -13.47 -2.98 21.04
C VAL A 64 -12.31 -2.21 20.43
N VAL A 65 -11.84 -2.68 19.27
CA VAL A 65 -10.76 -2.05 18.52
C VAL A 65 -11.28 -1.64 17.15
N VAL A 66 -11.18 -0.34 16.83
CA VAL A 66 -11.54 0.20 15.51
C VAL A 66 -10.27 0.37 14.69
N VAL A 67 -10.23 -0.31 13.54
CA VAL A 67 -9.15 -0.22 12.56
C VAL A 67 -9.72 0.05 11.19
N ASN A 68 -8.92 0.62 10.29
CA ASN A 68 -9.29 0.67 8.89
C ASN A 68 -9.07 -0.69 8.20
N HIS A 69 -9.73 -0.91 7.06
CA HIS A 69 -9.56 -2.13 6.25
C HIS A 69 -8.10 -2.37 5.85
N HIS A 70 -7.37 -1.29 5.59
CA HIS A 70 -5.96 -1.31 5.22
C HIS A 70 -5.09 -1.95 6.31
N LEU A 71 -5.24 -1.55 7.57
CA LEU A 71 -4.48 -2.09 8.68
C LEU A 71 -4.88 -3.53 8.99
N PHE A 72 -6.18 -3.86 8.91
CA PHE A 72 -6.65 -5.24 9.06
C PHE A 72 -5.99 -6.16 8.03
N LEU A 73 -6.08 -5.83 6.73
CA LEU A 73 -5.51 -6.65 5.67
C LEU A 73 -3.97 -6.68 5.72
N ALA A 74 -3.32 -5.57 6.12
CA ALA A 74 -1.88 -5.53 6.34
C ALA A 74 -1.44 -6.50 7.45
N ASP A 75 -2.14 -6.49 8.60
CA ASP A 75 -1.87 -7.42 9.71
C ASP A 75 -2.00 -8.87 9.25
N MET A 76 -3.02 -9.17 8.44
CA MET A 76 -3.23 -10.52 7.92
C MET A 76 -2.10 -11.00 7.00
N VAL A 77 -1.60 -10.13 6.12
CA VAL A 77 -0.45 -10.47 5.26
C VAL A 77 0.85 -10.59 6.06
N VAL A 78 1.01 -9.81 7.14
CA VAL A 78 2.21 -9.85 7.99
C VAL A 78 2.22 -11.07 8.93
N LYS A 79 1.06 -11.57 9.37
CA LYS A 79 1.00 -12.82 10.17
C LYS A 79 1.59 -14.02 9.41
N GLU A 80 1.46 -14.07 8.08
CA GLU A 80 2.11 -15.11 7.25
C GLU A 80 3.64 -15.07 7.31
N SER A 81 4.25 -13.92 7.61
CA SER A 81 5.71 -13.76 7.70
C SER A 81 6.28 -13.85 9.12
N GLY A 82 5.44 -14.08 10.14
CA GLY A 82 5.86 -14.33 11.52
C GLY A 82 6.30 -13.08 12.30
N PHE A 83 6.08 -11.88 11.77
CA PHE A 83 6.30 -10.63 12.52
C PHE A 83 5.07 -10.30 13.37
N GLY A 84 5.31 -9.91 14.63
CA GLY A 84 4.31 -9.86 15.71
C GLY A 84 2.99 -9.15 15.40
N GLU A 85 1.95 -9.57 16.13
CA GLU A 85 0.56 -9.18 15.93
C GLU A 85 0.35 -7.66 16.09
N LEU A 86 -0.32 -7.04 15.11
CA LEU A 86 -0.73 -5.63 15.16
C LEU A 86 -2.10 -5.46 15.79
N ILE A 87 -2.99 -6.43 15.59
CA ILE A 87 -4.40 -6.39 15.99
C ILE A 87 -4.70 -7.62 16.86
N PRO A 88 -5.41 -7.46 17.99
CA PRO A 88 -5.75 -8.59 18.85
C PRO A 88 -6.65 -9.57 18.12
N GLU A 89 -6.68 -10.82 18.59
CA GLU A 89 -7.70 -11.77 18.15
C GLU A 89 -9.08 -11.28 18.61
N ALA A 90 -10.06 -11.41 17.73
CA ALA A 90 -11.42 -10.95 17.97
C ALA A 90 -12.41 -12.03 17.55
N ASP A 91 -13.38 -12.30 18.43
CA ASP A 91 -14.46 -13.27 18.16
C ASP A 91 -15.48 -12.74 17.14
N VAL A 92 -15.57 -11.40 17.01
CA VAL A 92 -16.52 -10.72 16.10
C VAL A 92 -15.77 -9.65 15.32
N MET A 93 -15.87 -9.73 13.98
CA MET A 93 -15.29 -8.76 13.06
C MET A 93 -16.41 -8.08 12.28
N ILE A 94 -16.48 -6.75 12.36
CA ILE A 94 -17.47 -5.92 11.66
C ILE A 94 -16.74 -5.08 10.61
N PHE A 95 -17.09 -5.28 9.34
CA PHE A 95 -16.60 -4.50 8.21
C PHE A 95 -17.68 -3.52 7.79
N ASP A 96 -17.47 -2.24 8.09
CA ASP A 96 -18.29 -1.15 7.59
C ASP A 96 -17.78 -0.68 6.23
N GLU A 97 -18.66 -0.19 5.35
CA GLU A 97 -18.31 0.08 3.94
C GLU A 97 -17.65 -1.12 3.24
N ALA A 98 -18.14 -2.33 3.55
CA ALA A 98 -17.56 -3.59 3.10
C ALA A 98 -17.47 -3.72 1.58
N HIS A 99 -18.21 -2.91 0.80
CA HIS A 99 -18.13 -2.88 -0.66
C HIS A 99 -16.70 -2.60 -1.18
N GLN A 100 -15.87 -1.89 -0.41
CA GLN A 100 -14.48 -1.61 -0.76
C GLN A 100 -13.51 -2.77 -0.47
N LEU A 101 -13.91 -3.69 0.41
CA LEU A 101 -13.03 -4.73 0.95
C LEU A 101 -12.38 -5.61 -0.12
N PRO A 102 -13.10 -6.10 -1.16
CA PRO A 102 -12.47 -6.93 -2.18
C PRO A 102 -11.35 -6.22 -2.95
N ASP A 103 -11.54 -4.93 -3.26
CA ASP A 103 -10.56 -4.13 -3.98
C ASP A 103 -9.32 -3.83 -3.12
N ILE A 104 -9.54 -3.48 -1.85
CA ILE A 104 -8.45 -3.27 -0.89
C ILE A 104 -7.68 -4.60 -0.67
N ALA A 105 -8.38 -5.71 -0.45
CA ALA A 105 -7.80 -7.04 -0.29
C ALA A 105 -6.93 -7.41 -1.50
N SER A 106 -7.37 -7.05 -2.71
CA SER A 106 -6.61 -7.34 -3.93
C SER A 106 -5.25 -6.65 -3.92
N GLN A 107 -5.19 -5.41 -3.43
CA GLN A 107 -3.95 -4.66 -3.31
C GLN A 107 -2.99 -5.27 -2.29
N TYR A 108 -3.49 -5.71 -1.12
CA TYR A 108 -2.67 -6.32 -0.06
C TYR A 108 -2.18 -7.72 -0.41
N PHE A 109 -3.01 -8.53 -1.06
CA PHE A 109 -2.61 -9.86 -1.53
C PHE A 109 -1.76 -9.83 -2.80
N GLY A 110 -1.68 -8.67 -3.45
CA GLY A 110 -0.73 -8.40 -4.52
C GLY A 110 0.69 -8.22 -4.00
N GLN A 111 1.65 -8.24 -4.93
CA GLN A 111 3.04 -7.92 -4.64
C GLN A 111 3.47 -6.74 -5.48
N SER A 112 4.22 -5.82 -4.88
CA SER A 112 4.80 -4.70 -5.59
C SER A 112 6.24 -4.45 -5.17
N LEU A 113 7.01 -3.92 -6.11
CA LEU A 113 8.37 -3.46 -5.89
C LEU A 113 8.54 -2.10 -6.57
N SER A 114 8.92 -1.11 -5.77
CA SER A 114 9.13 0.26 -6.23
C SER A 114 10.60 0.64 -6.28
N SER A 115 10.95 1.58 -7.16
CA SER A 115 12.32 2.11 -7.19
C SER A 115 12.70 2.82 -5.90
N ARG A 116 11.73 3.37 -5.15
CA ARG A 116 11.98 4.00 -3.85
C ARG A 116 12.50 2.98 -2.84
N GLN A 117 11.88 1.80 -2.76
CA GLN A 117 12.35 0.70 -1.91
C GLN A 117 13.78 0.26 -2.24
N LEU A 118 14.13 0.19 -3.53
CA LEU A 118 15.48 -0.17 -3.97
C LEU A 118 16.51 0.93 -3.64
N LEU A 119 16.14 2.20 -3.81
CA LEU A 119 16.99 3.35 -3.47
C LEU A 119 17.20 3.47 -1.96
N ASP A 120 16.17 3.24 -1.15
CA ASP A 120 16.26 3.25 0.30
C ASP A 120 17.14 2.09 0.80
N LEU A 121 17.00 0.89 0.23
CA LEU A 121 17.90 -0.23 0.50
C LEU A 121 19.36 0.11 0.20
N ALA A 122 19.64 0.67 -0.99
CA ALA A 122 20.99 1.09 -1.35
C ALA A 122 21.55 2.17 -0.41
N LYS A 123 20.71 3.12 0.00
CA LYS A 123 21.06 4.16 0.97
C LYS A 123 21.40 3.56 2.33
N ASP A 124 20.63 2.59 2.82
CA ASP A 124 20.87 1.97 4.12
C ASP A 124 22.13 1.12 4.12
N ILE A 125 22.41 0.37 3.05
CA ILE A 125 23.69 -0.34 2.87
C ILE A 125 24.87 0.65 2.88
N THR A 126 24.72 1.79 2.21
CA THR A 126 25.73 2.87 2.22
C THR A 126 25.93 3.45 3.62
N ILE A 127 24.86 3.65 4.39
CA ILE A 127 24.94 4.13 5.77
C ILE A 127 25.68 3.11 6.65
N ALA A 128 25.31 1.83 6.59
CA ALA A 128 25.96 0.76 7.36
C ALA A 128 27.46 0.66 7.06
N TYR A 129 27.85 0.76 5.77
CA TYR A 129 29.26 0.82 5.37
C TYR A 129 30.00 2.02 5.97
N ARG A 130 29.43 3.23 5.90
CA ARG A 130 30.10 4.46 6.36
C ARG A 130 30.21 4.56 7.87
N THR A 131 29.32 3.92 8.61
CA THR A 131 29.22 4.02 10.07
C THR A 131 29.90 2.86 10.78
N GLU A 132 29.61 1.62 10.38
CA GLU A 132 29.96 0.41 11.13
C GLU A 132 30.93 -0.52 10.38
N LEU A 133 30.85 -0.61 9.05
CA LEU A 133 31.53 -1.65 8.24
C LEU A 133 32.50 -1.08 7.19
N LYS A 134 33.41 -0.19 7.62
CA LYS A 134 34.35 0.53 6.73
C LYS A 134 35.37 -0.36 6.02
N ASP A 135 35.58 -1.57 6.51
CA ASP A 135 36.49 -2.56 5.94
C ASP A 135 35.91 -3.26 4.69
N THR A 136 34.60 -3.18 4.45
CA THR A 136 33.93 -3.86 3.34
C THR A 136 33.56 -2.91 2.21
N GLN A 137 34.56 -2.43 1.44
CA GLN A 137 34.36 -1.47 0.33
C GLN A 137 33.35 -1.96 -0.73
N GLN A 138 33.13 -3.27 -0.84
CA GLN A 138 32.15 -3.86 -1.75
C GLN A 138 30.71 -3.42 -1.43
N LEU A 139 30.38 -3.12 -0.16
CA LEU A 139 29.04 -2.65 0.24
C LEU A 139 28.67 -1.32 -0.43
N GLN A 140 29.59 -0.34 -0.41
CA GLN A 140 29.35 0.94 -1.10
C GLN A 140 29.20 0.71 -2.61
N LYS A 141 30.07 -0.10 -3.22
CA LYS A 141 30.05 -0.35 -4.66
C LYS A 141 28.77 -1.05 -5.13
N CYS A 142 28.26 -2.02 -4.38
CA CYS A 142 27.02 -2.70 -4.74
C CYS A 142 25.81 -1.78 -4.54
N ALA A 143 25.77 -1.00 -3.45
CA ALA A 143 24.73 -0.01 -3.20
C ALA A 143 24.65 1.05 -4.31
N ASP A 144 25.79 1.64 -4.69
CA ASP A 144 25.84 2.65 -5.76
C ASP A 144 25.36 2.06 -7.09
N ARG A 145 25.73 0.81 -7.41
CA ARG A 145 25.28 0.10 -8.61
C ARG A 145 23.78 -0.17 -8.59
N LEU A 146 23.22 -0.60 -7.47
CA LEU A 146 21.77 -0.83 -7.33
C LEU A 146 21.00 0.49 -7.52
N ALA A 147 21.47 1.57 -6.90
CA ALA A 147 20.84 2.88 -7.04
C ALA A 147 20.87 3.38 -8.49
N GLN A 148 22.02 3.25 -9.16
CA GLN A 148 22.17 3.61 -10.58
C GLN A 148 21.28 2.73 -11.47
N SER A 149 21.28 1.41 -11.28
CA SER A 149 20.47 0.49 -12.09
C SER A 149 18.97 0.76 -11.95
N ALA A 150 18.50 1.09 -10.74
CA ALA A 150 17.10 1.47 -10.52
C ALA A 150 16.73 2.77 -11.27
N GLN A 151 17.63 3.76 -11.30
CA GLN A 151 17.41 5.00 -12.06
C GLN A 151 17.49 4.78 -13.57
N ASP A 152 18.44 3.99 -14.04
CA ASP A 152 18.58 3.64 -15.45
C ASP A 152 17.34 2.88 -15.93
N PHE A 153 16.87 1.90 -15.17
CA PHE A 153 15.63 1.18 -15.46
C PHE A 153 14.44 2.14 -15.53
N ARG A 154 14.35 3.10 -14.61
CA ARG A 154 13.31 4.14 -14.68
C ARG A 154 13.35 4.88 -16.02
N LEU A 155 14.52 5.31 -16.49
CA LEU A 155 14.63 6.05 -17.76
C LEU A 155 14.16 5.24 -18.96
N GLN A 156 14.28 3.90 -18.91
CA GLN A 156 13.80 3.02 -19.97
C GLN A 156 12.27 2.91 -20.05
N LEU A 157 11.53 3.19 -18.97
CA LEU A 157 10.07 3.05 -18.91
C LEU A 157 9.29 4.17 -19.63
N GLY A 158 9.97 5.16 -20.21
CA GLY A 158 9.34 6.22 -21.00
C GLY A 158 8.68 7.34 -20.18
N GLU A 159 7.62 7.92 -20.74
CA GLU A 159 6.98 9.14 -20.24
C GLU A 159 6.35 8.97 -18.85
N PRO A 160 6.49 9.97 -17.96
CA PRO A 160 5.90 9.93 -16.62
C PRO A 160 4.37 10.06 -16.63
N GLY A 161 3.72 9.47 -15.64
CA GLY A 161 2.27 9.52 -15.44
C GLY A 161 1.51 8.40 -16.16
N TYR A 162 2.23 7.43 -16.74
CA TYR A 162 1.63 6.31 -17.45
C TYR A 162 1.56 5.06 -16.57
N ARG A 163 0.38 4.42 -16.57
CA ARG A 163 0.16 3.07 -16.04
C ARG A 163 -0.06 2.12 -17.21
N GLY A 164 0.69 1.03 -17.26
CA GLY A 164 0.67 0.09 -18.38
C GLY A 164 0.70 -1.37 -17.97
N ASN A 165 0.60 -2.24 -18.98
CA ASN A 165 0.68 -3.69 -18.81
C ASN A 165 2.16 -4.12 -18.71
N LEU A 166 2.53 -4.74 -17.59
CA LEU A 166 3.92 -5.17 -17.37
C LEU A 166 4.32 -6.33 -18.30
N ARG A 167 3.37 -7.14 -18.78
CA ARG A 167 3.66 -8.22 -19.75
C ARG A 167 4.13 -7.67 -21.08
N GLU A 168 3.46 -6.63 -21.57
CA GLU A 168 3.79 -5.95 -22.83
C GLU A 168 5.12 -5.22 -22.71
N LEU A 169 5.34 -4.55 -21.58
CA LEU A 169 6.60 -3.87 -21.27
C LEU A 169 7.78 -4.86 -21.26
N LEU A 170 7.63 -5.99 -20.57
CA LEU A 170 8.66 -7.05 -20.51
C LEU A 170 8.77 -7.85 -21.81
N ALA A 171 7.91 -7.65 -22.82
CA ALA A 171 8.12 -8.23 -24.14
C ALA A 171 9.23 -7.51 -24.93
N ASN A 172 9.56 -6.25 -24.55
CA ASN A 172 10.62 -5.49 -25.19
C ASN A 172 12.02 -6.00 -24.74
N PRO A 173 12.88 -6.47 -25.66
CA PRO A 173 14.22 -6.97 -25.32
C PRO A 173 15.12 -5.97 -24.59
N GLN A 174 14.96 -4.66 -24.86
CA GLN A 174 15.72 -3.61 -24.19
C GLN A 174 15.31 -3.49 -22.72
N ILE A 175 14.00 -3.55 -22.44
CA ILE A 175 13.49 -3.55 -21.06
C ILE A 175 13.89 -4.83 -20.34
N GLN A 176 13.82 -6.00 -21.00
CA GLN A 176 14.26 -7.26 -20.38
C GLN A 176 15.72 -7.21 -19.94
N ARG A 177 16.62 -6.65 -20.77
CA ARG A 177 18.02 -6.46 -20.41
C ARG A 177 18.18 -5.52 -19.22
N ALA A 178 17.47 -4.40 -19.21
CA ALA A 178 17.49 -3.46 -18.09
C ALA A 178 16.95 -4.09 -16.79
N PHE A 179 15.88 -4.89 -16.89
CA PHE A 179 15.32 -5.64 -15.77
C PHE A 179 16.30 -6.69 -15.23
N LEU A 180 16.98 -7.43 -16.12
CA LEU A 180 18.02 -8.39 -15.72
C LEU A 180 19.18 -7.71 -15.00
N LEU A 181 19.65 -6.55 -15.49
CA LEU A 181 20.69 -5.78 -14.81
C LEU A 181 20.25 -5.32 -13.40
N LEU A 182 18.97 -4.94 -13.26
CA LEU A 182 18.40 -4.59 -11.95
C LEU A 182 18.38 -5.80 -11.00
N ASP A 183 17.99 -6.98 -11.50
CA ASP A 183 17.99 -8.25 -10.77
C ASP A 183 19.41 -8.63 -10.32
N ASP A 184 20.38 -8.57 -11.22
CA ASP A 184 21.79 -8.89 -10.96
C ASP A 184 22.41 -7.93 -9.92
N THR A 185 22.10 -6.63 -9.98
CA THR A 185 22.62 -5.64 -9.01
C THR A 185 22.00 -5.81 -7.62
N LEU A 186 20.73 -6.22 -7.55
CA LEU A 186 20.08 -6.56 -6.29
C LEU A 186 20.63 -7.86 -5.70
N GLU A 187 20.88 -8.87 -6.54
CA GLU A 187 21.57 -10.11 -6.15
C GLU A 187 22.97 -9.85 -5.59
N LEU A 188 23.74 -8.98 -6.25
CA LEU A 188 25.05 -8.57 -5.75
C LEU A 188 24.96 -7.91 -4.36
N CYS A 189 23.96 -7.06 -4.13
CA CYS A 189 23.75 -6.46 -2.80
C CYS A 189 23.43 -7.51 -1.74
N TYR A 190 22.58 -8.49 -2.07
CA TYR A 190 22.25 -9.61 -1.20
C TYR A 190 23.50 -10.42 -0.84
N ASP A 191 24.30 -10.82 -1.83
CA ASP A 191 25.49 -11.66 -1.60
C ASP A 191 26.56 -10.94 -0.76
N VAL A 192 26.81 -9.66 -1.05
CA VAL A 192 27.78 -8.87 -0.27
C VAL A 192 27.28 -8.63 1.15
N ALA A 193 26.00 -8.33 1.35
CA ALA A 193 25.42 -8.18 2.68
C ALA A 193 25.49 -9.48 3.49
N LYS A 194 25.23 -10.62 2.84
CA LYS A 194 25.31 -11.96 3.44
C LYS A 194 26.67 -12.25 4.09
N LEU A 195 27.76 -11.82 3.46
CA LEU A 195 29.12 -12.03 3.96
C LEU A 195 29.43 -11.28 5.26
N SER A 196 28.64 -10.27 5.59
CA SER A 196 28.83 -9.41 6.77
C SER A 196 27.66 -9.49 7.76
N LEU A 197 26.84 -10.54 7.67
CA LEU A 197 25.74 -10.78 8.60
C LEU A 197 26.21 -10.89 10.05
N GLY A 198 25.41 -10.35 10.96
CA GLY A 198 25.68 -10.32 12.41
C GLY A 198 26.72 -9.29 12.82
N ARG A 199 27.32 -8.54 11.89
CA ARG A 199 28.27 -7.48 12.20
C ARG A 199 27.60 -6.12 12.44
N SER A 200 26.37 -5.94 11.97
CA SER A 200 25.62 -4.69 12.04
C SER A 200 24.12 -4.98 11.96
N ALA A 201 23.35 -4.50 12.95
CA ALA A 201 21.89 -4.64 12.93
C ALA A 201 21.26 -3.90 11.73
N LEU A 202 21.85 -2.77 11.31
CA LEU A 202 21.40 -2.03 10.12
C LEU A 202 21.61 -2.86 8.84
N LEU A 203 22.76 -3.54 8.72
CA LEU A 203 23.02 -4.39 7.57
C LEU A 203 22.15 -5.65 7.58
N ASP A 204 21.92 -6.25 8.75
CA ASP A 204 21.06 -7.42 8.89
C ASP A 204 19.61 -7.09 8.44
N ALA A 205 19.08 -5.93 8.86
CA ALA A 205 17.79 -5.45 8.38
C ALA A 205 17.78 -5.13 6.87
N ALA A 206 18.88 -4.63 6.32
CA ALA A 206 19.02 -4.44 4.87
C ALA A 206 19.07 -5.78 4.11
N PHE A 207 19.73 -6.80 4.66
CA PHE A 207 19.80 -8.13 4.08
C PHE A 207 18.42 -8.81 4.00
N GLU A 208 17.63 -8.74 5.08
CA GLU A 208 16.26 -9.25 5.08
C GLU A 208 15.40 -8.56 4.00
N ARG A 209 15.49 -7.23 3.87
CA ARG A 209 14.81 -6.48 2.81
C ARG A 209 15.30 -6.86 1.41
N ALA A 210 16.60 -7.06 1.22
CA ALA A 210 17.15 -7.52 -0.06
C ALA A 210 16.58 -8.90 -0.44
N THR A 211 16.48 -9.83 0.52
CA THR A 211 15.89 -11.16 0.34
C THR A 211 14.42 -11.08 -0.10
N LEU A 212 13.64 -10.22 0.57
CA LEU A 212 12.25 -9.96 0.22
C LEU A 212 12.10 -9.38 -1.19
N TYR A 213 12.90 -8.36 -1.53
CA TYR A 213 12.83 -7.70 -2.83
C TYR A 213 13.26 -8.61 -3.97
N ARG A 214 14.26 -9.47 -3.78
CA ARG A 214 14.64 -10.51 -4.75
C ARG A 214 13.49 -11.48 -5.02
N THR A 215 12.83 -11.94 -3.96
CA THR A 215 11.69 -12.84 -4.07
C THR A 215 10.54 -12.19 -4.87
N ARG A 216 10.25 -10.92 -4.58
CA ARG A 216 9.24 -10.14 -5.33
C ARG A 216 9.64 -9.91 -6.78
N LEU A 217 10.88 -9.55 -7.05
CA LEU A 217 11.36 -9.29 -8.42
C LEU A 217 11.31 -10.58 -9.27
N LYS A 218 11.68 -11.72 -8.68
CA LYS A 218 11.53 -13.04 -9.32
C LYS A 218 10.07 -13.35 -9.67
N ARG A 219 9.13 -13.09 -8.74
CA ARG A 219 7.69 -13.25 -9.01
C ARG A 219 7.18 -12.31 -10.10
N LEU A 220 7.63 -11.06 -10.12
CA LEU A 220 7.27 -10.08 -11.16
C LEU A 220 7.81 -10.46 -12.55
N LYS A 221 8.89 -11.23 -12.62
CA LYS A 221 9.45 -11.78 -13.86
C LYS A 221 8.62 -12.93 -14.42
N GLU A 222 7.91 -13.69 -13.57
CA GLU A 222 7.10 -14.86 -13.93
C GLU A 222 5.73 -14.47 -14.53
N ILE A 223 5.72 -13.68 -15.60
CA ILE A 223 4.51 -13.05 -16.17
C ILE A 223 3.45 -14.01 -16.73
N ASN A 224 3.75 -15.31 -16.83
CA ASN A 224 2.86 -16.31 -17.44
C ASN A 224 1.88 -16.96 -16.45
N GLN A 225 1.91 -16.61 -15.16
CA GLN A 225 0.96 -17.18 -14.20
C GLN A 225 -0.46 -16.65 -14.45
N PRO A 226 -1.46 -17.53 -14.68
CA PRO A 226 -2.86 -17.14 -14.82
C PRO A 226 -3.42 -16.66 -13.48
N GLY A 227 -4.54 -15.94 -13.52
CA GLY A 227 -5.20 -15.44 -12.30
C GLY A 227 -4.58 -14.17 -11.70
N TYR A 228 -3.57 -13.59 -12.36
CA TYR A 228 -2.93 -12.34 -11.93
C TYR A 228 -2.92 -11.27 -13.04
N SER A 229 -3.14 -10.03 -12.62
CA SER A 229 -2.94 -8.80 -13.38
C SER A 229 -1.55 -8.24 -13.11
N TYR A 230 -0.76 -8.04 -14.16
CA TYR A 230 0.60 -7.51 -14.09
C TYR A 230 0.61 -6.09 -14.63
N TRP A 231 0.97 -5.13 -13.80
CA TRP A 231 0.96 -3.72 -14.18
C TRP A 231 2.21 -3.00 -13.70
N TYR A 232 2.53 -1.91 -14.37
CA TYR A 232 3.57 -0.99 -13.93
C TYR A 232 3.04 0.43 -13.96
N GLU A 233 3.65 1.28 -13.15
CA GLU A 233 3.41 2.72 -13.13
C GLU A 233 4.76 3.44 -13.07
N CYS A 234 4.90 4.55 -13.78
CA CYS A 234 6.07 5.39 -13.70
C CYS A 234 5.70 6.86 -13.47
N THR A 235 6.35 7.51 -12.51
CA THR A 235 6.32 8.96 -12.29
C THR A 235 7.64 9.55 -12.76
N SER A 236 7.86 10.87 -12.79
CA SER A 236 9.14 11.45 -13.29
C SER A 236 10.41 10.91 -12.60
N ARG A 237 10.31 10.42 -11.36
CA ARG A 237 11.46 9.93 -10.57
C ARG A 237 11.39 8.46 -10.16
N HIS A 238 10.20 7.87 -10.15
CA HIS A 238 10.01 6.53 -9.60
C HIS A 238 9.25 5.62 -10.54
N PHE A 239 9.41 4.32 -10.34
CA PHE A 239 8.55 3.30 -10.93
C PHE A 239 8.05 2.36 -9.85
N THR A 240 6.91 1.74 -10.13
CA THR A 240 6.35 0.64 -9.36
C THR A 240 6.01 -0.48 -10.33
N LEU A 241 6.51 -1.68 -10.03
CA LEU A 241 6.13 -2.91 -10.71
C LEU A 241 5.23 -3.69 -9.76
N ALA A 242 4.09 -4.19 -10.24
CA ALA A 242 3.13 -4.86 -9.39
C ALA A 242 2.43 -6.03 -10.08
N LEU A 243 2.11 -7.03 -9.27
CA LEU A 243 1.25 -8.15 -9.63
C LEU A 243 0.10 -8.19 -8.62
N THR A 244 -1.13 -8.25 -9.12
CA THR A 244 -2.35 -8.20 -8.30
C THR A 244 -3.23 -9.39 -8.69
N PRO A 245 -3.69 -10.23 -7.74
CA PRO A 245 -4.59 -11.33 -8.07
C PRO A 245 -5.90 -10.79 -8.67
N LEU A 246 -6.44 -11.48 -9.67
CA LEU A 246 -7.71 -11.15 -10.31
C LEU A 246 -8.91 -11.47 -9.41
N SER A 247 -8.72 -12.42 -8.48
CA SER A 247 -9.70 -12.79 -7.48
C SER A 247 -9.01 -12.91 -6.13
N VAL A 248 -9.66 -12.43 -5.08
CA VAL A 248 -9.22 -12.59 -3.69
C VAL A 248 -10.00 -13.67 -2.96
N ALA A 249 -10.95 -14.33 -3.64
CA ALA A 249 -11.88 -15.27 -3.05
C ALA A 249 -11.17 -16.39 -2.27
N ASP A 250 -10.21 -17.08 -2.90
CA ASP A 250 -9.53 -18.22 -2.28
C ASP A 250 -8.72 -17.80 -1.05
N LYS A 251 -7.91 -16.75 -1.18
CA LYS A 251 -7.10 -16.22 -0.07
C LYS A 251 -7.96 -15.70 1.07
N PHE A 252 -9.04 -15.00 0.77
CA PHE A 252 -9.93 -14.45 1.78
C PHE A 252 -10.73 -15.57 2.49
N LYS A 253 -11.15 -16.59 1.75
CA LYS A 253 -11.77 -17.80 2.31
C LYS A 253 -10.82 -18.55 3.25
N GLU A 254 -9.56 -18.73 2.86
CA GLU A 254 -8.52 -19.31 3.72
C GLU A 254 -8.32 -18.49 4.99
N LEU A 255 -8.30 -17.15 4.87
CA LEU A 255 -8.16 -16.22 5.99
C LEU A 255 -9.34 -16.32 6.96
N MET A 256 -10.58 -16.35 6.44
CA MET A 256 -11.78 -16.55 7.26
C MET A 256 -11.76 -17.92 7.96
N ALA A 257 -11.22 -18.97 7.32
CA ALA A 257 -11.11 -20.30 7.91
C ALA A 257 -10.06 -20.38 9.03
N GLN A 258 -8.97 -19.59 8.93
CA GLN A 258 -7.93 -19.53 9.96
C GLN A 258 -8.35 -18.75 11.20
N LYS A 259 -9.30 -17.83 11.08
CA LYS A 259 -9.82 -17.00 12.17
C LYS A 259 -11.25 -17.38 12.52
N PRO A 260 -11.45 -18.33 13.47
CA PRO A 260 -12.78 -18.67 13.93
C PRO A 260 -13.43 -17.43 14.58
N GLY A 261 -14.66 -17.12 14.19
CA GLY A 261 -15.37 -15.95 14.68
C GLY A 261 -16.56 -15.61 13.80
N SER A 262 -17.32 -14.60 14.22
CA SER A 262 -18.44 -14.05 13.46
C SER A 262 -17.95 -12.93 12.55
N TRP A 263 -18.26 -13.01 11.26
CA TRP A 263 -17.90 -12.03 10.25
C TRP A 263 -19.14 -11.29 9.77
N ILE A 264 -19.21 -10.00 10.06
CA ILE A 264 -20.35 -9.14 9.71
C ILE A 264 -19.89 -8.12 8.67
N PHE A 265 -20.56 -8.09 7.53
CA PHE A 265 -20.30 -7.14 6.44
C PHE A 265 -21.50 -6.22 6.28
N THR A 266 -21.28 -4.91 6.40
CA THR A 266 -22.33 -3.90 6.22
C THR A 266 -21.88 -2.83 5.25
N SER A 267 -22.81 -2.38 4.40
CA SER A 267 -22.62 -1.24 3.49
C SER A 267 -23.92 -0.95 2.76
N ALA A 268 -24.17 0.33 2.48
CA ALA A 268 -25.37 0.77 1.77
C ALA A 268 -25.40 0.33 0.29
N THR A 269 -24.26 -0.07 -0.26
CA THR A 269 -24.07 -0.32 -1.71
C THR A 269 -23.59 -1.74 -2.02
N LEU A 270 -23.80 -2.71 -1.12
CA LEU A 270 -23.37 -4.10 -1.35
C LEU A 270 -24.18 -4.81 -2.44
N SER A 271 -25.49 -4.55 -2.50
CA SER A 271 -26.39 -5.25 -3.40
C SER A 271 -26.32 -4.68 -4.82
N VAL A 272 -26.26 -5.58 -5.80
CA VAL A 272 -26.45 -5.25 -7.22
C VAL A 272 -27.72 -5.94 -7.68
N ASN A 273 -28.70 -5.21 -8.18
CA ASN A 273 -30.01 -5.75 -8.57
C ASN A 273 -30.67 -6.58 -7.46
N ASP A 274 -30.69 -6.05 -6.24
CA ASP A 274 -31.22 -6.71 -5.03
C ASP A 274 -30.51 -8.04 -4.67
N ASP A 275 -29.34 -8.29 -5.23
CA ASP A 275 -28.54 -9.49 -5.00
C ASP A 275 -27.19 -9.15 -4.36
N LEU A 276 -26.86 -9.86 -3.28
CA LEU A 276 -25.60 -9.75 -2.55
C LEU A 276 -24.54 -10.76 -3.05
N HIS A 277 -24.91 -11.68 -3.94
CA HIS A 277 -24.02 -12.70 -4.49
C HIS A 277 -22.77 -12.09 -5.14
N HIS A 278 -22.89 -10.93 -5.79
CA HIS A 278 -21.72 -10.28 -6.40
C HIS A 278 -20.64 -9.94 -5.37
N PHE A 279 -21.04 -9.52 -4.17
CA PHE A 279 -20.10 -9.24 -3.09
C PHE A 279 -19.53 -10.53 -2.48
N THR A 280 -20.39 -11.49 -2.14
CA THR A 280 -19.97 -12.73 -1.48
C THR A 280 -19.05 -13.57 -2.38
N SER A 281 -19.32 -13.64 -3.69
CA SER A 281 -18.48 -14.39 -4.63
C SER A 281 -17.08 -13.79 -4.78
N ARG A 282 -16.94 -12.46 -4.75
CA ARG A 282 -15.63 -11.78 -4.81
C ARG A 282 -14.75 -12.10 -3.61
N LEU A 283 -15.35 -12.36 -2.45
CA LEU A 283 -14.66 -12.76 -1.22
C LEU A 283 -14.62 -14.28 -0.99
N GLY A 284 -15.22 -15.08 -1.87
CA GLY A 284 -15.24 -16.55 -1.72
C GLY A 284 -16.17 -17.04 -0.60
N ILE A 285 -17.16 -16.24 -0.22
CA ILE A 285 -18.12 -16.55 0.83
C ILE A 285 -19.28 -17.35 0.21
N GLU A 286 -19.32 -18.66 0.46
CA GLU A 286 -20.33 -19.56 -0.11
C GLU A 286 -21.61 -19.63 0.74
N GLN A 287 -21.49 -19.49 2.06
CA GLN A 287 -22.60 -19.54 3.00
C GLN A 287 -22.61 -18.26 3.84
N ALA A 288 -23.53 -17.35 3.52
CA ALA A 288 -23.76 -16.13 4.29
C ALA A 288 -25.25 -15.96 4.58
N GLU A 289 -25.58 -15.59 5.80
CA GLU A 289 -26.89 -15.01 6.11
C GLU A 289 -26.93 -13.60 5.55
N SER A 290 -27.94 -13.31 4.74
CA SER A 290 -28.06 -12.04 4.02
C SER A 290 -29.33 -11.29 4.44
N LEU A 291 -29.19 -9.97 4.59
CA LEU A 291 -30.29 -9.07 4.93
C LEU A 291 -30.18 -7.82 4.06
N LEU A 292 -31.20 -7.57 3.25
CA LEU A 292 -31.33 -6.34 2.46
C LEU A 292 -32.47 -5.51 3.06
N LEU A 293 -32.13 -4.30 3.51
CA LEU A 293 -33.09 -3.36 4.06
C LEU A 293 -33.41 -2.29 3.03
N PRO A 294 -34.70 -1.98 2.78
CA PRO A 294 -35.06 -0.90 1.88
C PRO A 294 -34.60 0.45 2.43
N SER A 295 -34.31 1.39 1.53
CA SER A 295 -34.03 2.77 1.93
C SER A 295 -35.21 3.36 2.69
N PRO A 296 -34.99 4.03 3.83
CA PRO A 296 -36.06 4.68 4.59
C PRO A 296 -36.54 6.00 3.95
N PHE A 297 -35.90 6.47 2.88
CA PHE A 297 -36.15 7.78 2.26
C PHE A 297 -37.24 7.75 1.19
N ASP A 298 -38.04 8.82 1.12
CA ASP A 298 -39.06 9.01 0.09
C ASP A 298 -38.46 9.75 -1.11
N TYR A 299 -37.74 9.02 -1.96
CA TYR A 299 -37.10 9.59 -3.15
C TYR A 299 -38.09 10.29 -4.09
N SER A 300 -39.36 9.87 -4.12
CA SER A 300 -40.39 10.48 -4.99
C SER A 300 -40.67 11.94 -4.63
N ARG A 301 -40.49 12.29 -3.35
CA ARG A 301 -40.70 13.66 -2.83
C ARG A 301 -39.40 14.39 -2.52
N GLN A 302 -38.32 13.66 -2.27
CA GLN A 302 -37.06 14.22 -1.76
C GLN A 302 -35.94 14.26 -2.80
N ALA A 303 -36.10 13.64 -3.98
CA ALA A 303 -35.07 13.62 -5.02
C ALA A 303 -35.64 13.88 -6.42
N LEU A 304 -34.83 14.48 -7.29
CA LEU A 304 -35.12 14.66 -8.71
C LEU A 304 -33.93 14.19 -9.53
N LEU A 305 -34.14 13.20 -10.41
CA LEU A 305 -33.11 12.74 -11.34
C LEU A 305 -33.14 13.58 -12.61
N CYS A 306 -32.10 14.37 -12.84
CA CYS A 306 -31.93 15.15 -14.06
C CYS A 306 -30.89 14.50 -14.98
N VAL A 307 -31.30 14.14 -16.19
CA VAL A 307 -30.40 13.65 -17.24
C VAL A 307 -30.22 14.75 -18.30
N PRO A 308 -29.12 15.52 -18.26
CA PRO A 308 -28.92 16.62 -19.19
C PRO A 308 -28.71 16.09 -20.62
N ARG A 309 -29.33 16.77 -21.58
CA ARG A 309 -29.11 16.52 -23.01
C ARG A 309 -27.80 17.17 -23.44
N ASN A 310 -27.11 16.57 -24.42
CA ASN A 310 -25.86 17.10 -25.00
C ASN A 310 -24.66 17.16 -24.03
N LEU A 311 -24.51 16.15 -23.18
CA LEU A 311 -23.29 15.97 -22.38
C LEU A 311 -22.05 15.89 -23.30
N PRO A 312 -20.98 16.66 -23.03
CA PRO A 312 -19.74 16.58 -23.79
C PRO A 312 -19.09 15.22 -23.57
N GLN A 313 -18.43 14.69 -24.60
CA GLN A 313 -17.64 13.48 -24.43
C GLN A 313 -16.45 13.75 -23.50
N THR A 314 -16.11 12.79 -22.65
CA THR A 314 -15.06 12.91 -21.62
C THR A 314 -13.69 13.30 -22.19
N ASN A 315 -13.38 12.89 -23.42
CA ASN A 315 -12.10 13.14 -24.08
C ASN A 315 -12.08 14.34 -25.05
N GLN A 316 -13.13 15.17 -25.08
CA GLN A 316 -13.15 16.35 -25.95
C GLN A 316 -12.46 17.57 -25.29
N PRO A 317 -11.56 18.28 -26.01
CA PRO A 317 -11.00 19.53 -25.53
C PRO A 317 -12.10 20.55 -25.18
N GLY A 318 -12.05 21.09 -23.96
CA GLY A 318 -13.06 22.06 -23.48
C GLY A 318 -14.31 21.44 -22.84
N SER A 319 -14.40 20.11 -22.74
CA SER A 319 -15.50 19.39 -22.06
C SER A 319 -15.77 19.92 -20.64
N ALA A 320 -14.71 20.18 -19.86
CA ALA A 320 -14.81 20.75 -18.52
C ALA A 320 -15.48 22.13 -18.49
N ARG A 321 -15.16 23.01 -19.46
CA ARG A 321 -15.80 24.35 -19.55
C ARG A 321 -17.26 24.24 -19.94
N GLN A 322 -17.58 23.35 -20.87
CA GLN A 322 -18.96 23.12 -21.29
C GLN A 322 -19.81 22.51 -20.16
N LEU A 323 -19.22 21.57 -19.41
CA LEU A 323 -19.85 21.00 -18.21
C LEU A 323 -20.08 22.07 -17.14
N ALA A 324 -19.09 22.91 -16.85
CA ALA A 324 -19.23 24.02 -15.92
C ALA A 324 -20.33 25.00 -16.35
N ALA A 325 -20.43 25.32 -17.64
CA ALA A 325 -21.49 26.17 -18.16
C ALA A 325 -22.89 25.55 -18.00
N MET A 326 -23.03 24.23 -18.18
CA MET A 326 -24.28 23.51 -17.96
C MET A 326 -24.67 23.39 -16.48
N LEU A 327 -23.68 23.21 -15.59
CA LEU A 327 -23.92 23.08 -14.14
C LEU A 327 -24.18 24.42 -13.47
N ARG A 328 -23.62 25.52 -14.00
CA ARG A 328 -23.75 26.88 -13.43
C ARG A 328 -25.18 27.25 -13.01
N PRO A 329 -26.22 27.15 -13.86
CA PRO A 329 -27.58 27.52 -13.45
C PRO A 329 -28.13 26.64 -12.32
N ILE A 330 -27.73 25.37 -12.24
CA ILE A 330 -28.14 24.44 -11.17
C ILE A 330 -27.46 24.83 -9.85
N ILE A 331 -26.15 25.13 -9.90
CA ILE A 331 -25.37 25.58 -8.74
C ILE A 331 -25.92 26.91 -8.21
N GLU A 332 -26.21 27.86 -9.10
CA GLU A 332 -26.82 29.15 -8.73
C GLU A 332 -28.20 28.95 -8.09
N ALA A 333 -29.04 28.07 -8.66
CA ALA A 333 -30.36 27.74 -8.09
C ALA A 333 -30.28 27.04 -6.72
N ASN A 334 -29.23 26.24 -6.48
CA ASN A 334 -28.96 25.57 -5.21
C ASN A 334 -28.14 26.42 -4.22
N ASN A 335 -27.88 27.70 -4.53
CA ASN A 335 -27.06 28.61 -3.70
C ASN A 335 -25.66 28.05 -3.38
N GLY A 336 -25.04 27.35 -4.33
CA GLY A 336 -23.69 26.82 -4.20
C GLY A 336 -23.57 25.50 -3.42
N ARG A 337 -24.69 24.84 -3.10
CA ARG A 337 -24.72 23.50 -2.49
C ARG A 337 -24.84 22.38 -3.52
#